data_AF-A0A964IHA9-F1
#
_entry.id   AF-A0A964IHA9-F1
#
_cell.length_a   1.000
_cell.length_b   1.000
_cell.length_c   1.000
_cell.angle_alpha   90.00
_cell.angle_beta   90.00
_cell.angle_gamma   90.00
#
_symmetry.space_group_name_H-M   'P 1'
#
loop_
_entity.id
_entity.type
_entity.pdbx_description
1 polymer ?
#
loop_
_entity_poly.entity_id
_entity_poly.type
_entity_poly.pdbx_seq_one_letter_code
_entity_poly.pdbx_strand_id
1 'polypeptide(L)' 'MAVKTITIDMEAYGLLSRHKVAGQSFSQVIKAHFGPQPTVGRFLARIRASRLSPAAVDAIDRQLQARKLSPARAVTL' A
#
# COMPACT_ATOMS: atom_id res chain seq x y z
N MET A 1 9.67 26.56 -2.03
CA MET A 1 9.40 25.25 -1.41
C MET A 1 8.22 25.41 -0.46
N ALA A 2 7.18 24.59 -0.58
CA ALA A 2 6.09 24.60 0.38
C ALA A 2 6.54 23.92 1.67
N VAL A 3 6.56 24.65 2.79
CA VAL A 3 6.85 24.13 4.12
C VAL A 3 5.52 24.04 4.87
N LYS A 4 5.30 22.93 5.58
CA LYS A 4 4.15 22.77 6.49
C LYS A 4 4.67 22.55 7.90
N THR A 5 4.10 23.27 8.86
CA THR A 5 4.34 23.04 10.27
C THR A 5 3.38 21.94 10.75
N ILE A 6 3.90 20.96 11.48
CA ILE A 6 3.11 19.91 12.12
C ILE A 6 3.46 19.88 13.61
N THR A 7 2.46 19.57 14.43
CA THR A 7 2.65 19.32 15.86
C THR A 7 2.65 17.83 16.09
N ILE A 8 3.66 17.33 16.81
CA ILE A 8 3.78 15.93 17.22
C ILE A 8 4.09 15.88 18.71
N ASP A 9 3.74 14.78 19.37
CA ASP A 9 4.14 14.58 20.76
C ASP A 9 5.67 14.35 20.89
N MET A 10 6.15 14.39 22.12
CA MET A 10 7.57 14.27 22.43
C MET A 10 8.13 12.86 22.19
N GLU A 11 7.29 11.82 22.25
CA GLU A 11 7.70 10.45 22.00
C GLU A 11 7.98 10.24 20.51
N ALA A 12 7.05 10.67 19.66
CA ALA A 12 7.18 10.68 18.20
C ALA A 12 8.39 11.50 17.75
N TYR A 13 8.61 12.68 18.36
CA TYR A 13 9.83 13.45 18.13
C TYR A 13 11.09 12.66 18.50
N GLY A 14 11.10 12.02 19.67
CA GLY A 14 12.20 11.20 20.17
C GLY A 14 12.54 10.05 19.20
N LEU A 15 11.53 9.37 18.67
CA LEU A 15 11.71 8.30 17.68
C LEU A 15 12.32 8.84 16.38
N LEU A 16 11.75 9.91 15.81
CA LEU A 16 12.22 10.46 14.53
C LEU A 16 13.64 11.05 14.63
N SER A 17 13.95 11.73 15.73
CA SER A 17 15.26 12.37 15.94
C SER A 17 16.41 11.36 16.00
N ARG A 18 16.18 10.15 16.53
CA ARG A 18 17.20 9.08 16.57
C ARG A 18 17.59 8.55 15.19
N HIS A 19 16.69 8.64 14.22
CA HIS A 19 16.94 8.21 12.84
C HIS A 19 17.59 9.31 11.98
N LYS A 20 17.74 10.53 12.49
CA LYS A 20 18.27 11.67 11.75
C LYS A 20 19.80 11.66 11.73
N VAL A 21 20.39 11.69 10.54
CA VAL A 21 21.85 11.86 10.37
C VAL A 21 22.25 13.33 10.14
N ALA A 22 23.55 13.63 10.27
CA ALA A 22 24.09 14.96 9.99
C ALA A 22 23.76 15.40 8.55
N GLY A 23 23.32 16.65 8.38
CA GLY A 23 22.89 17.18 7.07
C GLY A 23 21.49 16.74 6.60
N GLN A 24 20.85 15.77 7.25
CA GLN A 24 19.50 15.33 6.89
C GLN A 24 18.43 16.22 7.54
N SER A 25 17.42 16.63 6.78
CA SER A 25 16.23 17.33 7.28
C SER A 25 15.22 16.36 7.90
N PHE A 26 14.43 16.83 8.86
CA PHE A 26 13.31 16.05 9.41
C PHE A 26 12.31 15.62 8.34
N SER A 27 12.05 16.46 7.32
CA SER A 27 11.21 16.10 6.18
C SER A 27 11.72 14.87 5.41
N GLN A 28 13.04 14.71 5.29
CA GLN A 28 13.63 13.52 4.68
C GLN A 28 13.50 12.29 5.59
N VAL A 29 13.69 12.45 6.91
CA VAL A 29 13.48 11.37 7.89
C VAL A 29 12.05 10.86 7.83
N ILE A 30 11.07 11.77 7.86
CA ILE A 30 9.64 11.46 7.78
C ILE A 30 9.33 10.70 6.48
N LYS A 31 9.80 11.19 5.33
CA LYS A 31 9.57 10.54 4.03
C LYS A 31 10.23 9.15 3.93
N ALA A 32 11.42 8.99 4.53
CA ALA A 32 12.09 7.70 4.58
C ALA A 32 11.35 6.72 5.49
N HIS A 33 10.88 7.19 6.66
CA HIS A 33 10.15 6.39 7.64
C HIS A 33 8.82 5.86 7.07
N PHE A 34 8.02 6.73 6.44
CA PHE A 34 6.74 6.30 5.84
C PHE A 34 6.91 5.56 4.51
N GLY A 35 8.13 5.60 3.94
CA GLY A 35 8.47 5.06 2.64
C GLY A 35 7.62 5.65 1.51
N PRO A 36 7.97 5.38 0.24
CA PRO A 36 7.00 5.50 -0.83
C PRO A 36 5.94 4.41 -0.65
N GLN A 37 4.84 4.74 0.02
CA GLN A 37 3.64 3.91 -0.04
C GLN A 37 3.26 3.74 -1.51
N PRO A 38 3.01 2.51 -2.00
CA PRO A 38 2.57 2.34 -3.37
C PRO A 38 1.29 3.13 -3.54
N THR A 39 1.34 4.17 -4.37
CA THR A 39 0.12 4.83 -4.82
C THR A 39 -0.78 3.78 -5.47
N VAL A 40 -2.09 4.01 -5.47
CA VAL A 40 -3.04 3.11 -6.19
C VAL A 40 -2.56 2.87 -7.62
N GLY A 41 -2.06 3.91 -8.30
CA GLY A 41 -1.46 3.77 -9.64
C GLY A 41 -0.23 2.85 -9.66
N ARG A 42 0.70 2.98 -8.71
CA ARG A 42 1.88 2.09 -8.60
C ARG A 42 1.48 0.65 -8.27
N PHE A 43 0.45 0.46 -7.45
CA PHE A 43 -0.09 -0.85 -7.14
C PHE A 43 -0.71 -1.51 -8.39
N LEU A 44 -1.53 -0.79 -9.14
CA LEU A 44 -2.10 -1.26 -10.41
C LEU A 44 -1.02 -1.60 -11.44
N ALA A 45 0.03 -0.79 -11.54
CA ALA A 45 1.16 -1.08 -12.40
C ALA A 45 1.86 -2.40 -12.01
N ARG A 46 2.03 -2.65 -10.71
CA ARG A 46 2.58 -3.93 -10.21
C ARG A 46 1.67 -5.10 -10.51
N ILE A 47 0.35 -4.97 -10.33
CA ILE A 47 -0.62 -6.03 -10.69
C ILE A 47 -0.50 -6.37 -12.18
N ARG A 48 -0.45 -5.36 -13.06
CA ARG A 48 -0.33 -5.57 -14.51
C ARG A 48 0.97 -6.29 -14.90
N ALA A 49 2.04 -6.06 -14.14
CA ALA A 49 3.34 -6.69 -14.39
C ALA A 49 3.47 -8.10 -13.77
N SER A 50 2.56 -8.47 -12.86
CA SER A 50 2.58 -9.79 -12.22
C SER A 50 2.21 -10.89 -13.23
N ARG A 51 2.97 -11.98 -13.19
CA ARG A 51 2.64 -13.21 -13.94
C ARG A 51 1.98 -14.21 -13.01
N LEU A 52 0.95 -14.87 -13.51
CA LEU A 52 0.30 -15.98 -12.81
C LEU A 52 1.00 -17.28 -13.18
N SER A 53 1.20 -18.15 -12.19
CA SER A 53 1.63 -19.53 -12.44
C SER A 53 0.47 -20.33 -13.02
N PRO A 54 0.74 -21.44 -13.74
CA PRO A 54 -0.32 -22.33 -14.23
C PRO A 54 -1.28 -22.77 -13.11
N ALA A 55 -0.74 -23.18 -11.95
CA ALA A 55 -1.54 -23.58 -10.80
C ALA A 55 -2.45 -22.45 -10.26
N ALA A 56 -2.02 -21.18 -10.38
CA ALA A 56 -2.85 -20.04 -10.00
C ALA A 56 -4.01 -19.83 -10.99
N VAL A 57 -3.76 -20.05 -12.29
CA VAL A 57 -4.82 -20.02 -13.32
C VAL A 57 -5.86 -21.12 -13.05
N ASP A 58 -5.41 -22.35 -12.78
CA ASP A 58 -6.31 -23.48 -12.47
C ASP A 58 -7.15 -23.23 -11.20
N ALA A 59 -6.57 -22.57 -10.20
CA ALA A 59 -7.29 -22.19 -8.98
C ALA A 59 -8.37 -21.13 -9.26
N ILE A 60 -8.07 -20.13 -10.10
CA ILE A 60 -9.04 -19.11 -10.52
C ILE A 60 -10.19 -19.77 -11.29
N ASP A 61 -9.90 -20.67 -12.23
CA ASP A 61 -10.93 -21.36 -13.01
C ASP A 61 -11.86 -22.19 -12.12
N ARG A 62 -11.31 -22.94 -11.15
CA ARG A 62 -12.12 -23.66 -10.17
C ARG A 62 -13.03 -22.71 -9.38
N GLN A 63 -12.52 -21.56 -8.96
CA GLN A 63 -13.31 -20.56 -8.24
C GLN A 63 -14.44 -19.98 -9.12
N LEU A 64 -14.18 -19.74 -10.41
CA LEU A 64 -15.19 -19.26 -11.35
C LEU A 64 -16.29 -20.31 -11.57
N GLN A 65 -15.94 -21.59 -11.69
CA GLN A 65 -16.95 -22.65 -11.80
C GLN A 65 -17.77 -22.78 -10.50
N ALA A 66 -17.13 -22.69 -9.34
CA ALA A 66 -17.83 -22.74 -8.05
C ALA A 66 -18.84 -21.58 -7.90
N ARG A 67 -18.54 -20.39 -8.41
CA ARG A 67 -19.48 -19.25 -8.41
C ARG A 67 -20.75 -19.50 -9.20
N LYS A 68 -20.71 -20.33 -10.25
CA LYS A 68 -21.92 -20.71 -11.00
C LYS A 68 -22.91 -21.48 -10.13
N LEU A 69 -22.45 -22.14 -9.07
CA LEU A 69 -23.28 -22.87 -8.11
C LEU A 69 -23.95 -21.95 -7.09
N SER A 70 -23.52 -20.69 -6.98
CA SER A 70 -24.12 -19.69 -6.10
C SER A 70 -24.22 -18.35 -6.84
N PRO A 71 -25.14 -18.22 -7.82
CA PRO A 71 -25.30 -17.01 -8.60
C PRO A 71 -25.58 -15.81 -7.68
N ALA A 72 -25.01 -14.66 -8.03
CA ALA A 72 -25.27 -13.41 -7.33
C ALA A 72 -26.78 -13.15 -7.34
N ARG A 73 -27.37 -13.03 -6.15
CA ARG A 73 -28.79 -12.67 -6.02
C ARG A 73 -28.92 -11.16 -6.21
N ALA A 74 -29.99 -10.74 -6.87
CA ALA A 74 -30.34 -9.33 -6.89
C ALA A 74 -30.55 -8.86 -5.44
N VAL A 75 -30.00 -7.68 -5.12
CA VAL A 75 -30.27 -7.02 -3.84
C VAL A 75 -31.71 -6.54 -3.90
N THR A 76 -32.59 -7.10 -3.07
CA THR A 76 -33.92 -6.54 -2.84
C THR A 76 -33.76 -5.36 -1.90
N LEU A 77 -34.01 -4.15 -2.40
CA LEU A 77 -34.06 -2.93 -1.59
C LEU A 77 -35.43 -2.78 -0.93
#